data_AF-A0A6I9NFA3-F1
#
_entry.id   AF-A0A6I9NFA3-F1
#
_cell.length_a   1.000
_cell.length_b   1.000
_cell.length_c   1.000
_cell.angle_alpha   90.00
_cell.angle_beta   90.00
_cell.angle_gamma   90.00
#
_symmetry.space_group_name_H-M   'P 1'
#
loop_
_entity.id
_entity.type
_entity.pdbx_description
1 polymer ?
#
loop_
_entity_poly.entity_id
_entity_poly.type
_entity_poly.pdbx_seq_one_letter_code
_entity_poly.pdbx_strand_id
1 'polypeptide(L)'
;MFQTVPLSESQTHFSGQPYSVSVLKVGYCLPQPDGTFRADGTITLITGPKTVLVDTGGPWDRDFLLTTLKEKGLEPGDIDVVVGTHGHSDHVGNLSVFPAAVMIVGYDVSDGDTYRPNQLAEGQGYAIDEQVRYL
;
A
#
# COMPACT_ATOMS: atom_id res chain seq x y z
N MET A 1 2.96 -22.37 6.83
CA MET A 1 4.24 -21.93 7.41
C MET A 1 4.69 -20.74 6.59
N PHE A 2 4.82 -19.56 7.20
CA PHE A 2 5.34 -18.37 6.50
C PHE A 2 6.86 -18.36 6.62
N GLN A 3 7.55 -17.96 5.57
CA GLN A 3 9.00 -17.80 5.54
C GLN A 3 9.33 -16.32 5.57
N THR A 4 10.12 -15.89 6.55
CA THR A 4 10.62 -14.52 6.63
C THR A 4 12.09 -14.50 6.22
N VAL A 5 12.44 -13.63 5.30
CA VAL A 5 13.83 -13.33 4.92
C VAL A 5 14.04 -11.82 5.01
N PRO A 6 15.19 -11.34 5.51
CA PRO A 6 15.52 -9.92 5.43
C PRO A 6 15.48 -9.45 3.97
N LEU A 7 14.78 -8.34 3.71
CA LEU A 7 14.88 -7.65 2.42
C LEU A 7 16.31 -7.14 2.28
N SER A 8 17.08 -7.66 1.32
CA SER A 8 18.27 -6.96 0.84
C SER A 8 17.82 -5.79 -0.03
N GLU A 9 18.56 -4.68 -0.05
CA GLU A 9 18.26 -3.53 -0.92
C GLU A 9 18.11 -3.91 -2.40
N SER A 10 18.69 -5.06 -2.80
CA SER A 10 18.66 -5.59 -4.16
C SER A 10 17.46 -6.48 -4.52
N GLN A 11 16.66 -6.95 -3.55
CA GLN A 11 15.53 -7.85 -3.82
C GLN A 11 14.21 -7.22 -3.34
N THR A 12 13.66 -6.35 -4.17
CA THR A 12 12.38 -5.67 -3.91
C THR A 12 11.23 -6.25 -4.73
N HIS A 13 11.47 -7.25 -5.58
CA HIS A 13 10.45 -7.90 -6.40
C HIS A 13 10.37 -9.40 -6.09
N PHE A 14 9.13 -9.86 -5.89
CA PHE A 14 8.78 -11.24 -5.55
C PHE A 14 7.75 -11.73 -6.56
N SER A 15 8.22 -12.48 -7.56
CA SER A 15 7.33 -13.06 -8.56
C SER A 15 6.55 -14.23 -7.96
N GLY A 16 5.26 -14.27 -8.25
CA GLY A 16 4.38 -15.39 -7.91
C GLY A 16 3.31 -15.57 -8.97
N GLN A 17 2.45 -16.57 -8.77
CA GLN A 17 1.30 -16.86 -9.63
C GLN A 17 0.06 -17.04 -8.77
N PRO A 18 -1.02 -16.29 -9.03
CA PRO A 18 -1.20 -15.28 -10.08
C PRO A 18 -0.70 -13.88 -9.67
N TYR A 19 -0.23 -13.71 -8.44
CA TYR A 19 0.20 -12.43 -7.89
C TYR A 19 1.71 -12.32 -7.74
N SER A 20 2.25 -11.15 -8.07
CA SER A 20 3.60 -10.74 -7.74
C SER A 20 3.58 -9.54 -6.79
N VAL A 21 4.60 -9.41 -5.95
CA VAL A 21 4.72 -8.33 -4.96
C VAL A 21 5.98 -7.52 -5.26
N SER A 22 5.88 -6.19 -5.24
CA SER A 22 7.01 -5.27 -5.41
C SER A 22 7.02 -4.25 -4.28
N VAL A 23 8.12 -4.15 -3.55
CA VAL A 23 8.38 -3.03 -2.65
C VAL A 23 8.82 -1.85 -3.50
N LEU A 24 7.95 -0.85 -3.66
CA LEU A 24 8.25 0.36 -4.42
C LEU A 24 9.23 1.25 -3.65
N LYS A 25 9.02 1.34 -2.33
CA LYS A 25 9.86 2.10 -1.41
C LYS A 25 9.98 1.36 -0.09
N VAL A 26 11.21 1.23 0.41
CA VAL A 26 11.47 0.76 1.77
C VAL A 26 11.31 1.94 2.72
N GLY A 27 10.46 1.77 3.73
CA GLY A 27 10.25 2.77 4.78
C GLY A 27 11.47 2.97 5.66
N TYR A 28 11.52 4.10 6.36
CA TYR A 28 12.64 4.45 7.23
C TYR A 28 12.18 5.25 8.45
N CYS A 29 13.01 5.25 9.50
CA CYS A 29 12.87 6.16 10.63
C CYS A 29 14.28 6.50 11.13
N LEU A 30 14.69 7.75 10.91
CA LEU A 30 16.06 8.21 11.11
C LEU A 30 16.08 9.31 12.18
N PRO A 31 16.67 9.06 13.37
CA PRO A 31 16.77 10.08 14.41
C PRO A 31 17.63 11.26 13.96
N GLN A 32 17.30 12.44 14.45
CA GLN A 32 18.03 13.69 14.22
C GLN A 32 18.69 14.19 15.52
N PRO A 33 19.78 14.99 15.44
CA PRO A 33 20.47 15.51 16.62
C PRO A 33 19.62 16.38 17.55
N ASP A 34 18.55 17.00 17.03
CA ASP A 34 17.62 17.85 17.78
C ASP A 34 16.49 17.07 18.47
N GLY A 35 16.52 15.73 18.40
CA GLY A 35 15.51 14.85 18.98
C GLY A 35 14.29 14.62 18.06
N THR A 36 14.26 15.20 16.86
CA THR A 36 13.25 14.88 15.84
C THR A 36 13.61 13.62 15.06
N PHE A 37 12.72 13.17 14.19
CA PHE A 37 12.94 12.01 13.32
C PHE A 37 12.50 12.36 11.90
N ARG A 38 13.26 11.87 10.91
CA ARG A 38 12.77 11.77 9.52
C ARG A 38 12.21 10.37 9.33
N ALA A 39 10.93 10.25 8.98
CA ALA A 39 10.27 8.96 8.84
C ALA A 39 9.42 8.91 7.57
N ASP A 40 9.26 7.69 7.06
CA ASP A 40 8.32 7.41 5.98
C ASP A 40 7.91 5.95 5.91
N GLY A 41 6.70 5.72 5.41
CA GLY A 41 6.15 4.38 5.23
C GLY A 41 6.78 3.62 4.06
N THR A 42 6.78 2.29 4.18
CA THR A 42 7.04 1.39 3.04
C THR A 42 5.85 1.47 2.08
N ILE A 43 6.11 1.54 0.78
CA ILE A 43 5.06 1.46 -0.25
C ILE A 43 5.22 0.14 -0.99
N THR A 44 4.15 -0.65 -1.04
CA THR A 44 4.15 -1.98 -1.69
C THR A 44 3.08 -2.06 -2.78
N LEU A 45 3.44 -2.62 -3.92
CA LEU A 45 2.53 -2.90 -5.03
C LEU A 45 2.36 -4.41 -5.19
N ILE A 46 1.12 -4.86 -5.24
CA ILE A 46 0.74 -6.24 -5.54
C ILE A 46 0.05 -6.24 -6.90
N THR A 47 0.58 -7.01 -7.85
CA THR A 47 0.07 -7.06 -9.24
C THR A 47 -0.36 -8.48 -9.59
N GLY A 48 -1.56 -8.63 -10.13
CA GLY A 48 -2.12 -9.90 -10.61
C GLY A 48 -3.50 -9.66 -11.22
N PRO A 49 -4.50 -10.53 -10.98
CA PRO A 49 -5.89 -10.27 -11.36
C PRO A 49 -6.46 -8.95 -10.83
N LYS A 50 -5.94 -8.46 -9.71
CA LYS A 50 -6.15 -7.11 -9.16
C LYS A 50 -4.81 -6.39 -8.99
N THR A 51 -4.82 -5.07 -9.13
CA THR A 51 -3.68 -4.20 -8.78
C THR A 51 -3.96 -3.54 -7.44
N VAL A 52 -3.20 -3.92 -6.42
CA VAL A 52 -3.37 -3.43 -5.04
C VAL A 52 -2.15 -2.64 -4.62
N LEU A 53 -2.36 -1.42 -4.13
CA LEU A 53 -1.32 -0.60 -3.53
C LEU A 53 -1.49 -0.61 -2.01
N VAL A 54 -0.45 -0.99 -1.28
CA VAL A 54 -0.41 -1.01 0.19
C VAL A 54 0.48 0.12 0.67
N ASP A 55 -0.14 1.03 1.41
CA ASP A 55 0.34 2.36 1.79
C ASP A 55 0.74 3.23 0.59
N THR A 56 0.90 4.53 0.82
CA THR A 56 1.08 5.54 -0.21
C THR A 56 2.19 6.55 0.11
N GLY A 57 2.93 6.32 1.21
CA GLY A 57 3.93 7.25 1.71
C GLY A 57 3.32 8.54 2.26
N GLY A 58 4.16 9.49 2.63
CA GLY A 58 3.75 10.85 2.96
C GLY A 58 3.40 11.71 1.73
N PRO A 59 2.75 12.87 1.90
CA PRO A 59 2.42 13.76 0.77
C PRO A 59 3.64 14.20 -0.05
N TRP A 60 4.83 14.20 0.56
CA TRP A 60 6.10 14.49 -0.11
C TRP A 60 6.56 13.40 -1.10
N ASP A 61 5.97 12.20 -1.07
CA ASP A 61 6.26 11.11 -2.01
C ASP A 61 5.42 11.13 -3.28
N ARG A 62 4.52 12.10 -3.45
CA ARG A 62 3.56 12.13 -4.57
C ARG A 62 4.22 11.87 -5.93
N ASP A 63 5.27 12.63 -6.25
CA ASP A 63 5.92 12.55 -7.56
C ASP A 63 6.76 11.28 -7.71
N PHE A 64 7.38 10.81 -6.62
CA PHE A 64 8.07 9.52 -6.57
C PHE A 64 7.09 8.37 -6.86
N LEU A 65 5.93 8.37 -6.20
CA LEU A 65 4.92 7.32 -6.33
C LEU A 65 4.38 7.27 -7.77
N LEU A 66 3.99 8.42 -8.32
CA LEU A 66 3.50 8.51 -9.71
C LEU A 66 4.56 8.07 -10.73
N THR A 67 5.81 8.50 -10.55
CA THR A 67 6.91 8.12 -11.45
C THR A 67 7.16 6.62 -11.39
N THR A 68 7.23 6.06 -10.18
CA THR A 68 7.48 4.63 -9.96
C THR A 68 6.35 3.75 -10.52
N LEU A 69 5.09 4.16 -10.39
CA LEU A 69 3.96 3.46 -11.01
C LEU A 69 4.04 3.51 -12.53
N LYS A 70 4.34 4.68 -13.10
CA LYS A 70 4.50 4.85 -14.54
C LYS A 70 5.63 4.02 -15.13
N GLU A 71 6.75 3.88 -14.44
CA GLU A 71 7.86 2.99 -14.82
C GLU A 71 7.43 1.51 -14.87
N LYS A 72 6.40 1.13 -14.11
CA LYS A 72 5.75 -0.18 -14.16
C LYS A 72 4.62 -0.26 -15.19
N GLY A 73 4.40 0.80 -15.97
CA GLY A 73 3.34 0.87 -16.98
C GLY A 73 1.94 1.05 -16.38
N LEU A 74 1.84 1.60 -15.17
CA LEU A 74 0.57 1.84 -14.48
C LEU A 74 0.33 3.34 -14.31
N GLU A 75 -0.91 3.76 -14.50
CA GLU A 75 -1.45 5.06 -14.12
C GLU A 75 -2.28 4.91 -12.83
N PRO A 76 -2.58 6.00 -12.09
CA PRO A 76 -3.39 5.91 -10.87
C PRO A 76 -4.76 5.25 -11.05
N GLY A 77 -5.35 5.36 -12.24
CA GLY A 77 -6.64 4.73 -12.58
C GLY A 77 -6.57 3.21 -12.75
N ASP A 78 -5.37 2.63 -12.86
CA ASP A 78 -5.16 1.18 -12.98
C ASP A 78 -5.09 0.47 -11.62
N ILE A 79 -5.09 1.23 -10.51
CA ILE A 79 -5.09 0.69 -9.16
C ILE A 79 -6.53 0.34 -8.76
N ASP A 80 -6.82 -0.95 -8.57
CA ASP A 80 -8.14 -1.41 -8.15
C ASP A 80 -8.43 -1.11 -6.67
N VAL A 81 -7.42 -1.27 -5.81
CA VAL A 81 -7.54 -1.16 -4.36
C VAL A 81 -6.34 -0.45 -3.76
N VAL A 82 -6.59 0.50 -2.85
CA VAL A 82 -5.56 1.11 -2.00
C VAL A 82 -5.82 0.73 -0.55
N VAL A 83 -4.81 0.14 0.09
CA VAL A 83 -4.85 -0.26 1.50
C VAL A 83 -3.94 0.68 2.30
N GLY A 84 -4.53 1.58 3.08
CA GLY A 84 -3.82 2.29 4.15
C GLY A 84 -3.79 1.43 5.41
N THR A 85 -2.64 0.93 5.79
CA THR A 85 -2.49 0.04 6.96
C THR A 85 -3.00 0.71 8.24
N HIS A 86 -2.77 2.01 8.38
CA HIS A 86 -3.29 2.87 9.43
C HIS A 86 -3.23 4.34 9.00
N GLY A 87 -3.82 5.25 9.80
CA GLY A 87 -4.05 6.65 9.42
C GLY A 87 -2.89 7.63 9.66
N HIS A 88 -1.65 7.16 9.84
CA HIS A 88 -0.52 8.10 9.98
C HIS A 88 -0.15 8.74 8.65
N SER A 89 0.30 9.99 8.71
CA SER A 89 0.49 10.86 7.53
C SER A 89 1.49 10.32 6.52
N ASP A 90 2.45 9.53 6.97
CA ASP A 90 3.50 8.90 6.18
C ASP A 90 3.10 7.56 5.54
N HIS A 91 1.85 7.13 5.73
CA HIS A 91 1.26 5.96 5.10
C HIS A 91 0.10 6.31 4.16
N VAL A 92 -0.69 7.31 4.50
CA VAL A 92 -1.91 7.70 3.75
C VAL A 92 -1.80 9.05 3.06
N GLY A 93 -0.59 9.56 2.87
CA GLY A 93 -0.34 10.92 2.36
C GLY A 93 -0.82 11.16 0.93
N ASN A 94 -0.97 10.11 0.12
CA ASN A 94 -1.33 10.24 -1.31
C ASN A 94 -2.63 9.51 -1.69
N LEU A 95 -3.54 9.23 -0.74
CA LEU A 95 -4.84 8.59 -1.06
C LEU A 95 -5.62 9.31 -2.17
N SER A 96 -5.59 10.65 -2.18
CA SER A 96 -6.29 11.48 -3.17
C SER A 96 -5.83 11.27 -4.62
N VAL A 97 -4.68 10.64 -4.84
CA VAL A 97 -4.15 10.31 -6.17
C VAL A 97 -4.95 9.17 -6.83
N PHE A 98 -5.65 8.33 -6.03
CA PHE A 98 -6.32 7.11 -6.48
C PHE A 98 -7.85 7.15 -6.28
N PRO A 99 -8.57 8.13 -6.86
CA PRO A 99 -9.98 8.35 -6.57
C PRO A 99 -10.92 7.24 -7.09
N ALA A 100 -10.45 6.40 -8.01
CA ALA A 100 -11.22 5.29 -8.59
C ALA A 100 -11.04 3.95 -7.83
N ALA A 101 -10.08 3.88 -6.91
CA ALA A 101 -9.78 2.67 -6.17
C ALA A 101 -10.76 2.48 -5.00
N VAL A 102 -11.07 1.23 -4.67
CA VAL A 102 -11.64 0.91 -3.37
C VAL A 102 -10.58 1.20 -2.31
N MET A 103 -10.94 1.96 -1.28
CA MET A 103 -10.04 2.29 -0.17
C MET A 103 -10.32 1.38 1.02
N ILE A 104 -9.26 0.82 1.60
CA ILE A 104 -9.28 0.14 2.89
C ILE A 104 -8.32 0.90 3.81
N VAL A 105 -8.81 1.64 4.80
CA VAL A 105 -7.95 2.40 5.71
C VAL A 105 -8.23 1.98 7.14
N GLY A 106 -7.29 1.27 7.76
CA GLY A 106 -7.54 0.60 9.03
C GLY A 106 -8.72 -0.38 8.90
N TYR A 107 -9.85 -0.05 9.53
CA TYR A 107 -11.06 -0.90 9.51
C TYR A 107 -12.18 -0.39 8.59
N ASP A 108 -11.96 0.75 7.93
CA ASP A 108 -12.94 1.33 7.03
C ASP A 108 -12.71 0.82 5.60
N VAL A 109 -13.80 0.45 4.93
CA VAL A 109 -13.80 0.09 3.51
C VAL A 109 -14.72 1.08 2.80
N SER A 110 -14.23 1.80 1.80
CA SER A 110 -15.02 2.75 1.03
C SER A 110 -14.78 2.64 -0.47
N ASP A 111 -15.80 3.00 -1.23
CA ASP A 111 -15.75 3.20 -2.68
C ASP A 111 -16.24 4.62 -2.95
N GLY A 112 -15.31 5.53 -3.25
CA GLY A 112 -15.55 6.96 -3.15
C GLY A 112 -15.99 7.38 -1.74
N ASP A 113 -17.15 8.03 -1.65
CA ASP A 113 -17.78 8.47 -0.40
C ASP A 113 -18.73 7.44 0.22
N THR A 114 -18.84 6.25 -0.38
CA THR A 114 -19.72 5.17 0.10
C THR A 114 -18.94 4.19 0.96
N TYR A 115 -19.18 4.25 2.28
CA TYR A 115 -18.60 3.30 3.24
C TYR A 115 -19.39 1.99 3.26
N ARG A 116 -18.68 0.87 3.15
CA ARG A 116 -19.24 -0.48 3.07
C ARG A 116 -19.20 -1.17 4.43
N PRO A 117 -20.28 -1.85 4.84
CA PRO A 117 -20.26 -2.66 6.05
C PRO A 117 -19.22 -3.79 5.89
N ASN A 118 -18.47 -4.04 6.95
CA ASN A 118 -17.44 -5.08 7.00
C ASN A 118 -17.28 -5.56 8.46
N GLN A 119 -16.40 -6.54 8.68
CA GLN A 119 -16.16 -7.17 9.99
C GLN A 119 -14.68 -7.11 10.38
N LEU A 120 -13.91 -6.16 9.84
CA LEU A 120 -12.47 -6.03 10.11
C LEU A 120 -12.21 -5.71 11.60
N ALA A 121 -13.02 -4.84 12.20
CA ALA A 121 -12.95 -4.54 13.63
C ALA A 121 -13.26 -5.75 14.54
N GLU A 122 -13.89 -6.79 13.98
CA GLU A 122 -14.20 -8.05 14.67
C GLU A 122 -13.11 -9.11 14.43
N GLY A 123 -12.01 -8.75 13.75
CA GLY A 123 -10.91 -9.64 13.41
C GLY A 123 -11.19 -10.55 12.21
N GLN A 124 -12.24 -10.27 11.43
CA GLN A 124 -12.53 -11.01 10.21
C GLN A 124 -11.93 -10.30 9.00
N GLY A 125 -11.03 -11.01 8.31
CA GLY A 125 -10.35 -10.45 7.15
C GLY A 125 -11.31 -10.13 5.98
N TYR A 126 -10.99 -9.05 5.28
CA TYR A 126 -11.71 -8.59 4.10
C TYR A 126 -11.09 -9.20 2.82
N ALA A 127 -11.88 -9.96 2.08
CA ALA A 127 -11.44 -10.55 0.82
C ALA A 127 -11.37 -9.46 -0.27
N ILE A 128 -10.17 -9.23 -0.81
CA ILE A 128 -9.99 -8.39 -2.01
C ILE A 128 -10.36 -9.21 -3.26
N ASP A 129 -9.90 -10.47 -3.29
CA ASP A 129 -10.34 -11.49 -4.23
C ASP A 129 -10.19 -12.89 -3.62
N GLU A 130 -10.20 -13.94 -4.46
CA GLU A 130 -10.05 -15.34 -4.03
C GLU A 130 -8.68 -15.66 -3.39
N GLN A 131 -7.64 -14.88 -3.67
CA GLN A 131 -6.26 -15.18 -3.27
C GLN A 131 -5.61 -14.09 -2.40
N VAL A 132 -6.19 -12.89 -2.38
CA VAL A 132 -5.72 -11.74 -1.62
C VAL A 132 -6.78 -11.36 -0.59
N ARG A 133 -6.34 -11.29 0.67
CA ARG A 133 -7.18 -10.91 1.80
C ARG A 133 -6.42 -9.91 2.68
N TYR A 134 -7.12 -8.86 3.09
CA TYR A 134 -6.67 -7.95 4.15
C TYR A 134 -7.12 -8.53 5.50
N LEU A 135 -6.22 -8.58 6.49
CA LEU A 135 -6.44 -9.24 7.78
C LEU A 135 -6.37 -8.24 8.93
#